data_AF-A0A7X3PZ24-F1
#
_entry.id   AF-A0A7X3PZ24-F1
#
_cell.length_a   1.000
_cell.length_b   1.000
_cell.length_c   1.000
_cell.angle_alpha   90.00
_cell.angle_beta   90.00
_cell.angle_gamma   90.00
#
_symmetry.space_group_name_H-M   'P 1'
#
loop_
_entity.id
_entity.type
_entity.pdbx_description
1 polymer ?
#
loop_
_entity_poly.entity_id
_entity_poly.type
_entity_poly.pdbx_seq_one_letter_code
_entity_poly.pdbx_strand_id
1 'polypeptide(L)'
;NWDANKVQNDDSAAHRWYRFVLSFPPHLVRDYLDDFGVRNSGLVLDPFCGTGTTIVESKKLGISGIGLEALPMVHFASCVKTDWSPSPNALTEHAQRVADKALCRLKVDNVEDVPFFSNPSKFTNGLRTLPPEVAKILLRNSISPLLLHKVLVLLNVLEEEQDKRFLAHERLALAKALVDDISNLHFGPEVGVGKCKDDAPVVAIWLSRVNAIVEDLRQLPRKNSATAQVFLADARQIPEILEPESVDAVITSPPNGREPALSLSKGLG
;
A
#
# COMPACT_ATOMS: atom_id res chain seq x y z
N ASN A 1 -18.57 13.70 18.44
CA ASN A 1 -17.17 13.47 18.85
C ASN A 1 -16.24 13.71 17.69
N TRP A 2 -15.64 14.91 17.57
CA TRP A 2 -14.72 15.26 16.47
C TRP A 2 -13.32 14.62 16.60
N ASP A 3 -12.97 14.12 17.79
CA ASP A 3 -11.69 13.45 18.03
C ASP A 3 -11.67 11.96 17.67
N ALA A 4 -12.84 11.31 17.53
CA ALA A 4 -12.95 9.90 17.13
C ALA A 4 -12.65 9.64 15.64
N ASN A 5 -12.41 10.70 14.84
CA ASN A 5 -12.11 10.57 13.41
C ASN A 5 -10.64 10.83 13.06
N LYS A 6 -9.77 11.04 14.07
CA LYS A 6 -8.34 11.30 13.86
C LYS A 6 -7.52 10.03 14.05
N VAL A 7 -6.63 9.76 13.10
CA VAL A 7 -5.68 8.65 13.15
C VAL A 7 -4.76 8.84 14.35
N GLN A 8 -4.68 7.82 15.20
CA GLN A 8 -3.77 7.83 16.36
C GLN A 8 -2.36 7.36 15.94
N ASN A 9 -1.33 7.66 16.73
CA ASN A 9 0.03 7.22 16.39
C ASN A 9 0.14 5.68 16.34
N ASP A 10 -0.57 4.99 17.25
CA ASP A 10 -0.63 3.53 17.32
C ASP A 10 -1.40 2.91 16.13
N ASP A 11 -2.20 3.71 15.41
CA ASP A 11 -2.90 3.29 14.19
C ASP A 11 -1.96 3.20 12.98
N SER A 12 -0.71 3.68 13.07
CA SER A 12 0.09 3.91 11.87
C SER A 12 0.68 2.64 11.25
N ALA A 13 1.04 1.64 12.06
CA ALA A 13 1.69 0.43 11.57
C ALA A 13 0.78 -0.34 10.60
N ALA A 14 1.37 -0.80 9.48
CA ALA A 14 0.70 -1.34 8.29
C ALA A 14 -0.16 -0.33 7.50
N HIS A 15 -0.90 0.55 8.17
CA HIS A 15 -1.78 1.51 7.50
C HIS A 15 -1.02 2.59 6.74
N ARG A 16 0.17 3.00 7.22
CA ARG A 16 1.00 4.02 6.56
C ARG A 16 1.69 3.52 5.29
N TRP A 17 1.71 2.21 5.04
CA TRP A 17 2.40 1.62 3.86
C TRP A 17 1.73 2.05 2.56
N TYR A 18 0.40 2.12 2.57
CA TYR A 18 -0.39 2.65 1.47
C TYR A 18 -1.77 3.03 1.98
N ARG A 19 -2.18 4.28 1.72
CA ARG A 19 -3.43 4.84 2.24
C ARG A 19 -4.20 5.55 1.14
N PHE A 20 -5.51 5.33 1.12
CA PHE A 20 -6.44 6.06 0.28
C PHE A 20 -7.18 7.11 1.13
N VAL A 21 -7.56 8.23 0.52
CA VAL A 21 -8.06 9.44 1.20
C VAL A 21 -9.33 9.19 2.03
N LEU A 22 -10.12 8.17 1.68
CA LEU A 22 -11.43 7.88 2.27
C LEU A 22 -11.44 6.71 3.26
N SER A 23 -10.27 6.23 3.71
CA SER A 23 -10.21 5.16 4.72
C SER A 23 -10.62 5.68 6.10
N PHE A 24 -11.59 4.99 6.73
CA PHE A 24 -12.02 5.29 8.08
C PHE A 24 -10.90 5.03 9.12
N PRO A 25 -10.95 5.69 10.30
CA PRO A 25 -9.91 5.55 11.32
C PRO A 25 -9.77 4.09 11.80
N PRO A 26 -8.55 3.54 11.90
CA PRO A 26 -8.34 2.15 12.30
C PRO A 26 -8.92 1.80 13.68
N HIS A 27 -8.83 2.70 14.66
CA HIS A 27 -9.42 2.47 15.98
C HIS A 27 -10.95 2.25 15.97
N LEU A 28 -11.69 2.79 15.00
CA LEU A 28 -13.12 2.49 14.89
C LEU A 28 -13.38 1.01 14.58
N VAL A 29 -12.51 0.35 13.81
CA VAL A 29 -12.63 -1.11 13.61
C VAL A 29 -12.55 -1.83 14.95
N ARG A 30 -11.60 -1.43 15.80
CA ARG A 30 -11.36 -2.05 17.11
C ARG A 30 -12.58 -1.88 18.01
N ASP A 31 -13.13 -0.67 18.06
CA ASP A 31 -14.37 -0.38 18.81
C ASP A 31 -15.53 -1.27 18.33
N TYR A 32 -15.73 -1.44 17.02
CA TYR A 32 -16.80 -2.31 16.50
C TYR A 32 -16.57 -3.79 16.79
N LEU A 33 -15.33 -4.27 16.69
CA LEU A 33 -15.01 -5.66 17.01
C LEU A 33 -15.31 -5.97 18.48
N ASP A 34 -14.99 -5.03 19.37
CA ASP A 34 -15.31 -5.11 20.80
C ASP A 34 -16.82 -5.07 21.04
N ASP A 35 -17.54 -4.12 20.43
CA ASP A 35 -19.01 -3.98 20.55
C ASP A 35 -19.77 -5.22 20.06
N PHE A 36 -19.29 -5.84 18.98
CA PHE A 36 -19.84 -7.09 18.44
C PHE A 36 -19.44 -8.32 19.25
N GLY A 37 -18.48 -8.18 20.16
CA GLY A 37 -17.95 -9.28 20.96
C GLY A 37 -17.19 -10.31 20.13
N VAL A 38 -16.62 -9.90 18.99
CA VAL A 38 -15.79 -10.78 18.15
C VAL A 38 -14.44 -10.95 18.84
N ARG A 39 -14.10 -12.19 19.19
CA ARG A 39 -12.89 -12.53 19.95
C ARG A 39 -11.90 -13.33 19.12
N ASN A 40 -10.75 -13.63 19.72
CA ASN A 40 -9.77 -14.57 19.19
C ASN A 40 -10.48 -15.85 18.72
N SER A 41 -10.30 -16.21 17.44
CA SER A 41 -11.00 -17.25 16.65
C SER A 41 -12.21 -16.83 15.82
N GLY A 42 -12.67 -15.58 15.92
CA GLY A 42 -13.75 -15.06 15.06
C GLY A 42 -13.28 -14.82 13.62
N LEU A 43 -14.24 -14.75 12.71
CA LEU A 43 -14.06 -14.44 11.29
C LEU A 43 -14.85 -13.19 10.90
N VAL A 44 -14.14 -12.18 10.40
CA VAL A 44 -14.70 -10.89 9.97
C VAL A 44 -14.68 -10.79 8.46
N LEU A 45 -15.79 -10.31 7.88
CA LEU A 45 -15.91 -10.02 6.45
C LEU A 45 -15.93 -8.51 6.21
N ASP A 46 -15.13 -8.07 5.23
CA ASP A 46 -15.25 -6.75 4.62
C ASP A 46 -15.46 -6.91 3.10
N PRO A 47 -16.70 -6.79 2.60
CA PRO A 47 -17.01 -6.99 1.18
C PRO A 47 -16.50 -5.87 0.27
N PHE A 48 -16.02 -4.76 0.83
CA PHE A 48 -15.49 -3.59 0.11
C PHE A 48 -14.23 -3.09 0.80
N CYS A 49 -13.26 -4.00 0.98
CA CYS A 49 -12.20 -3.82 1.96
C CYS A 49 -11.22 -2.68 1.65
N GLY A 50 -11.21 -2.16 0.42
CA GLY A 50 -10.31 -1.10 0.02
C GLY A 50 -8.86 -1.49 0.29
N THR A 51 -8.10 -0.59 0.91
CA THR A 51 -6.70 -0.90 1.32
C THR A 51 -6.61 -1.80 2.56
N GLY A 52 -7.71 -2.39 3.02
CA GLY A 52 -7.75 -3.44 4.03
C GLY A 52 -7.78 -2.96 5.48
N THR A 53 -8.38 -1.79 5.78
CA THR A 53 -8.38 -1.26 7.17
C THR A 53 -8.94 -2.27 8.16
N THR A 54 -10.13 -2.81 7.87
CA THR A 54 -10.80 -3.84 8.66
C THR A 54 -9.91 -5.06 8.85
N ILE A 55 -9.36 -5.59 7.76
CA ILE A 55 -8.60 -6.84 7.76
C ILE A 55 -7.28 -6.69 8.54
N VAL A 56 -6.61 -5.54 8.40
CA VAL A 56 -5.39 -5.23 9.15
C VAL A 56 -5.66 -5.18 10.65
N GLU A 57 -6.71 -4.47 11.08
CA GLU A 57 -7.03 -4.33 12.51
C GLU A 57 -7.52 -5.65 13.12
N SER A 58 -8.37 -6.41 12.41
CA SER A 58 -8.74 -7.78 12.82
C SER A 58 -7.49 -8.65 13.02
N LYS A 59 -6.55 -8.61 12.06
CA LYS A 59 -5.31 -9.37 12.15
C LYS A 59 -4.40 -8.88 13.29
N LYS A 60 -4.39 -7.59 13.64
CA LYS A 60 -3.64 -7.11 14.81
C LYS A 60 -4.20 -7.69 16.11
N LEU A 61 -5.51 -7.90 16.16
CA LEU A 61 -6.23 -8.37 17.34
C LEU A 61 -6.31 -9.88 17.50
N GLY A 62 -5.80 -10.70 16.56
CA GLY A 62 -5.97 -12.16 16.67
C GLY A 62 -7.20 -12.72 15.95
N ILE A 63 -7.88 -11.90 15.15
CA ILE A 63 -9.16 -12.23 14.50
C ILE A 63 -8.92 -12.44 13.01
N SER A 64 -9.46 -13.54 12.47
CA SER A 64 -9.32 -13.85 11.05
C SER A 64 -10.19 -12.89 10.22
N GLY A 65 -9.72 -12.51 9.04
CA GLY A 65 -10.40 -11.54 8.18
C GLY A 65 -10.43 -11.97 6.72
N ILE A 66 -11.58 -11.76 6.07
CA ILE A 66 -11.78 -11.94 4.64
C ILE A 66 -12.21 -10.60 4.04
N GLY A 67 -11.45 -10.13 3.05
CA GLY A 67 -11.73 -8.90 2.32
C GLY A 67 -12.00 -9.18 0.84
N LEU A 68 -12.93 -8.43 0.24
CA LEU A 68 -13.10 -8.39 -1.21
C LEU A 68 -12.80 -6.98 -1.72
N GLU A 69 -12.13 -6.88 -2.86
CA GLU A 69 -11.85 -5.61 -3.54
C GLU A 69 -11.79 -5.86 -5.05
N ALA A 70 -12.41 -4.98 -5.84
CA ALA A 70 -12.48 -5.13 -7.29
C ALA A 70 -11.33 -4.41 -8.03
N LEU A 71 -10.72 -3.40 -7.42
CA LEU A 71 -9.64 -2.60 -8.00
C LEU A 71 -8.27 -3.25 -7.75
N PRO A 72 -7.53 -3.68 -8.80
CA PRO A 72 -6.29 -4.47 -8.63
C PRO A 72 -5.21 -3.80 -7.77
N MET A 73 -4.98 -2.49 -7.91
CA MET A 73 -3.96 -1.80 -7.11
C MET A 73 -4.34 -1.71 -5.63
N VAL A 74 -5.63 -1.52 -5.36
CA VAL A 74 -6.16 -1.40 -3.99
C VAL A 74 -6.16 -2.77 -3.31
N HIS A 75 -6.57 -3.81 -4.04
CA HIS A 75 -6.43 -5.21 -3.65
C HIS A 75 -4.98 -5.57 -3.33
N PHE A 76 -4.05 -5.24 -4.22
CA PHE A 76 -2.61 -5.48 -4.02
C PHE A 76 -2.10 -4.82 -2.72
N ALA A 77 -2.48 -3.55 -2.49
CA ALA A 77 -2.11 -2.87 -1.25
C ALA A 77 -2.67 -3.57 0.00
N SER A 78 -3.93 -4.02 -0.05
CA SER A 78 -4.58 -4.76 1.04
C SER A 78 -3.88 -6.10 1.32
N CYS A 79 -3.53 -6.87 0.27
CA CYS A 79 -2.75 -8.10 0.40
C CYS A 79 -1.39 -7.87 1.07
N VAL A 80 -0.63 -6.87 0.63
CA VAL A 80 0.70 -6.59 1.18
C VAL A 80 0.59 -6.08 2.63
N LYS A 81 -0.37 -5.20 2.92
CA LYS A 81 -0.62 -4.69 4.28
C LYS A 81 -1.04 -5.77 5.27
N THR A 82 -1.57 -6.89 4.78
CA THR A 82 -1.97 -8.05 5.58
C THR A 82 -0.95 -9.18 5.53
N ASP A 83 0.15 -9.06 4.76
CA ASP A 83 1.27 -9.98 4.77
C ASP A 83 2.42 -9.45 5.65
N TRP A 84 2.61 -10.10 6.80
CA TRP A 84 3.66 -9.77 7.78
C TRP A 84 4.71 -10.88 7.88
N SER A 85 4.75 -11.77 6.89
CA SER A 85 5.73 -12.87 6.81
C SER A 85 7.18 -12.45 6.54
N PRO A 86 7.49 -11.30 5.88
CA PRO A 86 8.88 -10.96 5.60
C PRO A 86 9.71 -10.74 6.86
N SER A 87 10.94 -11.24 6.85
CA SER A 87 11.93 -10.91 7.89
C SER A 87 12.39 -9.46 7.71
N PRO A 88 12.24 -8.57 8.71
CA PRO A 88 12.64 -7.16 8.62
C PRO A 88 14.12 -6.98 8.29
N ASN A 89 15.00 -7.79 8.89
CA ASN A 89 16.44 -7.68 8.64
C ASN A 89 16.78 -8.09 7.20
N ALA A 90 16.22 -9.21 6.73
CA ALA A 90 16.46 -9.68 5.37
C ALA A 90 15.85 -8.73 4.33
N LEU A 91 14.68 -8.15 4.60
CA LEU A 91 14.06 -7.12 3.76
C LEU A 91 14.94 -5.86 3.68
N THR A 92 15.52 -5.43 4.80
CA THR A 92 16.44 -4.29 4.83
C THR A 92 17.69 -4.55 3.99
N GLU A 93 18.33 -5.71 4.19
CA GLU A 93 19.53 -6.11 3.44
C GLU A 93 19.24 -6.22 1.93
N HIS A 94 18.08 -6.79 1.58
CA HIS A 94 17.62 -6.89 0.21
C HIS A 94 17.42 -5.52 -0.43
N ALA A 95 16.69 -4.64 0.25
CA ALA A 95 16.38 -3.31 -0.25
C ALA A 95 17.64 -2.45 -0.40
N GLN A 96 18.61 -2.58 0.51
CA GLN A 96 19.90 -1.90 0.40
C GLN A 96 20.67 -2.36 -0.85
N ARG A 97 20.71 -3.67 -1.12
CA ARG A 97 21.35 -4.21 -2.33
C ARG A 97 20.71 -3.68 -3.61
N VAL A 98 19.38 -3.62 -3.64
CA VAL A 98 18.60 -3.03 -4.75
C VAL A 98 18.95 -1.54 -4.90
N ALA A 99 18.98 -0.79 -3.80
CA ALA A 99 19.33 0.63 -3.80
C ALA A 99 20.74 0.85 -4.37
N ASP A 100 21.74 0.12 -3.89
CA ASP A 100 23.13 0.25 -4.33
C ASP A 100 23.27 -0.05 -5.83
N LYS A 101 22.60 -1.09 -6.33
CA LYS A 101 22.61 -1.45 -7.76
C LYS A 101 21.89 -0.40 -8.61
N ALA A 102 20.78 0.18 -8.12
CA ALA A 102 20.08 1.27 -8.80
C ALA A 102 20.95 2.54 -8.87
N LEU A 103 21.58 2.92 -7.76
CA LEU A 103 22.49 4.07 -7.71
C LEU A 103 23.69 3.89 -8.65
N CYS A 104 24.27 2.69 -8.73
CA CYS A 104 25.34 2.39 -9.68
C CYS A 104 24.88 2.55 -11.15
N ARG A 105 23.65 2.15 -11.48
CA ARG A 105 23.08 2.33 -12.83
C ARG A 105 22.83 3.78 -13.17
N LEU A 106 22.26 4.54 -12.24
CA LEU A 106 22.06 5.97 -12.42
C LEU A 106 23.40 6.66 -12.70
N LYS A 107 24.45 6.32 -11.95
CA LYS A 107 25.80 6.84 -12.20
C LYS A 107 26.33 6.49 -13.59
N VAL A 108 26.10 5.27 -14.08
CA VAL A 108 26.46 4.87 -15.46
C VAL A 108 25.70 5.72 -16.50
N ASP A 109 24.44 6.02 -16.22
CA ASP A 109 23.60 6.90 -17.03
C ASP A 109 23.94 8.40 -16.82
N ASN A 110 24.99 8.70 -16.05
CA ASN A 110 25.44 10.03 -15.62
C ASN A 110 24.40 10.82 -14.79
N VAL A 111 23.41 10.14 -14.23
CA VAL A 111 22.36 10.72 -13.38
C VAL A 111 22.71 10.51 -11.90
N GLU A 112 22.66 11.58 -11.11
CA GLU A 112 22.72 11.48 -9.64
C GLU A 112 21.32 11.34 -9.06
N ASP A 113 21.14 10.52 -8.01
CA ASP A 113 19.84 10.37 -7.36
C ASP A 113 19.48 11.63 -6.55
N VAL A 114 20.40 12.09 -5.71
CA VAL A 114 20.22 13.30 -4.89
C VAL A 114 20.54 14.53 -5.74
N PRO A 115 19.63 15.53 -5.84
CA PRO A 115 19.94 16.76 -6.55
C PRO A 115 21.07 17.52 -5.83
N PHE A 116 22.28 17.53 -6.39
CA PHE A 116 23.33 18.45 -5.95
C PHE A 116 23.15 19.80 -6.67
N PHE A 117 23.60 20.91 -6.06
CA PHE A 117 23.58 22.25 -6.67
C PHE A 117 24.46 22.31 -7.94
N SER A 118 24.01 21.71 -9.03
CA SER A 118 24.79 21.54 -10.26
C SER A 118 23.84 21.59 -11.46
N ASN A 119 23.94 22.71 -12.17
CA ASN A 119 23.43 23.04 -13.49
C ASN A 119 22.48 22.04 -14.19
N PRO A 120 21.21 22.40 -14.49
CA PRO A 120 20.23 21.55 -15.22
C PRO A 120 20.58 21.31 -16.70
N SER A 121 21.83 21.55 -17.12
CA SER A 121 22.24 21.55 -18.51
C SER A 121 23.00 20.26 -18.87
N LYS A 122 22.35 19.41 -19.70
CA LYS A 122 22.89 18.34 -20.57
C LYS A 122 22.47 16.88 -20.28
N PHE A 123 21.20 16.61 -19.96
CA PHE A 123 20.66 15.24 -20.06
C PHE A 123 19.59 15.17 -21.14
N THR A 124 19.99 14.93 -22.38
CA THR A 124 19.04 14.83 -23.51
C THR A 124 19.19 13.58 -24.37
N ASN A 125 20.25 12.78 -24.21
CA ASN A 125 20.43 11.57 -25.02
C ASN A 125 20.31 10.31 -24.15
N GLY A 126 19.23 9.54 -24.35
CA GLY A 126 19.11 8.17 -23.84
C GLY A 126 18.31 7.96 -22.55
N LEU A 127 17.54 8.94 -22.07
CA LEU A 127 16.65 8.71 -20.92
C LEU A 127 15.67 7.58 -21.23
N ARG A 128 15.53 6.66 -20.28
CA ARG A 128 14.55 5.57 -20.37
C ARG A 128 13.14 6.15 -20.34
N THR A 129 12.29 5.63 -21.21
CA THR A 129 10.87 6.00 -21.28
C THR A 129 10.01 4.75 -21.26
N LEU A 130 8.73 4.93 -20.97
CA LEU A 130 7.75 3.85 -21.09
C LEU A 130 7.44 3.55 -22.56
N PRO A 131 7.01 2.31 -22.88
CA PRO A 131 6.41 2.01 -24.17
C PRO A 131 5.24 2.97 -24.47
N PRO A 132 5.03 3.40 -25.74
CA PRO A 132 4.01 4.38 -26.09
C PRO A 132 2.60 4.04 -25.60
N GLU A 133 2.23 2.75 -25.57
CA GLU A 133 0.91 2.33 -25.13
C GLU A 133 0.69 2.50 -23.62
N VAL A 134 1.73 2.30 -22.80
CA VAL A 134 1.65 2.53 -21.35
C VAL A 134 1.70 4.02 -21.05
N ALA A 135 2.50 4.78 -21.82
CA ALA A 135 2.62 6.23 -21.65
C ALA A 135 1.28 6.97 -21.90
N LYS A 136 0.40 6.46 -22.78
CA LYS A 136 -0.93 7.02 -23.03
C LYS A 136 -1.89 6.90 -21.84
N ILE A 137 -1.64 5.95 -20.93
CA ILE A 137 -2.46 5.74 -19.72
C ILE A 137 -2.12 6.77 -18.64
N LEU A 138 -0.89 7.30 -18.66
CA LEU A 138 -0.44 8.27 -17.68
C LEU A 138 -1.13 9.63 -17.88
N LEU A 139 -1.54 10.25 -16.77
CA LEU A 139 -2.00 11.63 -16.80
C LEU A 139 -0.88 12.54 -17.31
N ARG A 140 -1.22 13.50 -18.17
CA ARG A 140 -0.26 14.46 -18.71
C ARG A 140 0.44 15.19 -17.56
N ASN A 141 1.77 15.29 -17.64
CA ASN A 141 2.64 15.91 -16.63
C ASN A 141 2.58 15.23 -15.24
N SER A 142 2.12 13.98 -15.15
CA SER A 142 2.13 13.21 -13.90
C SER A 142 3.53 12.93 -13.36
N ILE A 143 4.55 12.87 -14.23
CA ILE A 143 5.95 12.65 -13.85
C ILE A 143 6.88 13.32 -14.87
N SER A 144 7.98 13.91 -14.43
CA SER A 144 8.98 14.50 -15.32
C SER A 144 9.82 13.41 -16.02
N PRO A 145 10.44 13.69 -17.18
CA PRO A 145 11.28 12.71 -17.88
C PRO A 145 12.44 12.17 -17.04
N LEU A 146 13.11 13.03 -16.25
CA LEU A 146 14.23 12.62 -15.40
C LEU A 146 13.77 11.71 -14.26
N LEU A 147 12.66 12.07 -13.59
CA LEU A 147 12.06 11.26 -12.54
C LEU A 147 11.58 9.92 -13.08
N LEU A 148 10.94 9.92 -14.25
CA LEU A 148 10.51 8.69 -14.92
C LEU A 148 11.71 7.78 -15.20
N HIS A 149 12.80 8.34 -15.72
CA HIS A 149 14.03 7.58 -15.95
C HIS A 149 14.56 6.95 -14.65
N LYS A 150 14.67 7.73 -13.57
CA LYS A 150 15.13 7.23 -12.25
C LYS A 150 14.25 6.09 -11.74
N VAL A 151 12.93 6.25 -11.84
CA VAL A 151 11.94 5.23 -11.45
C VAL A 151 12.08 3.96 -12.30
N LEU A 152 12.25 4.09 -13.62
CA LEU A 152 12.45 2.94 -14.52
C LEU A 152 13.75 2.21 -14.25
N VAL A 153 14.83 2.92 -13.90
CA VAL A 153 16.08 2.28 -13.46
C VAL A 153 15.84 1.44 -12.22
N LEU A 154 15.16 1.99 -11.20
CA LEU A 154 14.84 1.27 -9.98
C LEU A 154 13.89 0.07 -10.23
N LEU A 155 12.86 0.23 -11.07
CA LEU A 155 11.95 -0.85 -11.45
C LEU A 155 12.70 -2.02 -12.12
N ASN A 156 13.59 -1.71 -13.08
CA ASN A 156 14.38 -2.75 -13.75
C ASN A 156 15.29 -3.48 -12.76
N VAL A 157 15.88 -2.77 -11.78
CA VAL A 157 16.67 -3.43 -10.73
C VAL A 157 15.81 -4.35 -9.86
N LEU A 158 14.63 -3.89 -9.44
CA LEU A 158 13.68 -4.69 -8.66
C LEU A 158 13.24 -5.96 -9.39
N GLU A 159 13.07 -5.89 -10.71
CA GLU A 159 12.70 -7.05 -11.53
C GLU A 159 13.85 -8.06 -11.67
N GLU A 160 15.09 -7.60 -11.80
CA GLU A 160 16.25 -8.48 -11.88
C GLU A 160 16.63 -9.10 -10.54
N GLU A 161 16.58 -8.32 -9.46
CA GLU A 161 16.89 -8.75 -8.09
C GLU A 161 15.67 -9.30 -7.37
N GLN A 162 14.62 -9.67 -8.10
CA GLN A 162 13.34 -10.04 -7.49
C GLN A 162 13.49 -11.22 -6.51
N ASP A 163 12.99 -11.02 -5.29
CA ASP A 163 12.80 -12.08 -4.31
C ASP A 163 11.32 -12.13 -3.94
N LYS A 164 10.68 -13.29 -4.12
CA LYS A 164 9.24 -13.47 -3.86
C LYS A 164 8.85 -13.11 -2.43
N ARG A 165 9.79 -13.16 -1.48
CA ARG A 165 9.57 -12.81 -0.07
C ARG A 165 9.45 -11.31 0.18
N PHE A 166 9.96 -10.47 -0.72
CA PHE A 166 10.13 -9.03 -0.48
C PHE A 166 9.53 -8.16 -1.58
N LEU A 167 9.46 -8.67 -2.80
CA LEU A 167 9.06 -7.94 -4.00
C LEU A 167 7.73 -7.19 -3.82
N ALA A 168 6.76 -7.80 -3.16
CA ALA A 168 5.45 -7.18 -2.96
C ALA A 168 5.54 -5.94 -2.05
N HIS A 169 6.27 -6.03 -0.93
CA HIS A 169 6.51 -4.91 -0.01
C HIS A 169 7.36 -3.82 -0.65
N GLU A 170 8.40 -4.19 -1.40
CA GLU A 170 9.26 -3.25 -2.12
C GLU A 170 8.52 -2.49 -3.23
N ARG A 171 7.65 -3.18 -3.98
CA ARG A 171 6.78 -2.57 -4.99
C ARG A 171 5.73 -1.66 -4.36
N LEU A 172 5.13 -2.05 -3.23
CA LEU A 172 4.18 -1.18 -2.52
C LEU A 172 4.88 0.08 -2.00
N ALA A 173 6.09 -0.05 -1.45
CA ALA A 173 6.91 1.09 -1.04
C ALA A 173 7.20 2.05 -2.20
N LEU A 174 7.49 1.52 -3.40
CA LEU A 174 7.68 2.33 -4.60
C LEU A 174 6.38 3.00 -5.04
N ALA A 175 5.25 2.28 -5.06
CA ALA A 175 3.96 2.86 -5.37
C ALA A 175 3.61 4.01 -4.41
N LYS A 176 3.89 3.84 -3.12
CA LYS A 176 3.71 4.89 -2.10
C LYS A 176 4.60 6.10 -2.36
N ALA A 177 5.88 5.88 -2.61
CA ALA A 177 6.84 6.94 -2.91
C ALA A 177 6.46 7.73 -4.17
N LEU A 178 5.97 7.02 -5.20
CA LEU A 178 5.47 7.63 -6.43
C LEU A 178 4.30 8.56 -6.16
N VAL A 179 3.31 8.10 -5.40
CA VAL A 179 2.11 8.88 -5.10
C VAL A 179 2.41 10.11 -4.24
N ASP A 180 3.24 9.98 -3.21
CA ASP A 180 3.42 11.05 -2.23
C ASP A 180 4.50 12.07 -2.62
N ASP A 181 5.65 11.59 -3.05
CA ASP A 181 6.88 12.39 -3.00
C ASP A 181 7.54 12.56 -4.37
N ILE A 182 7.50 11.53 -5.21
CA ILE A 182 8.24 11.51 -6.48
C ILE A 182 7.42 12.12 -7.60
N SER A 183 6.19 11.65 -7.82
CA SER A 183 5.38 12.14 -8.93
C SER A 183 4.77 13.52 -8.65
N ASN A 184 4.16 14.08 -9.68
CA ASN A 184 3.34 15.27 -9.60
C ASN A 184 1.88 14.91 -9.29
N LEU A 185 1.56 13.64 -9.04
CA LEU A 185 0.20 13.25 -8.71
C LEU A 185 -0.18 13.77 -7.32
N HIS A 186 -1.46 14.07 -7.17
CA HIS A 186 -2.09 14.34 -5.90
C HIS A 186 -3.35 13.50 -5.80
N PHE A 187 -3.47 12.73 -4.73
CA PHE A 187 -4.65 11.91 -4.46
C PHE A 187 -5.47 12.65 -3.41
N GLY A 188 -6.55 13.31 -3.87
CA GLY A 188 -7.61 13.87 -3.04
C GLY A 188 -8.91 13.05 -3.21
N PRO A 189 -10.09 13.64 -3.01
CA PRO A 189 -11.35 13.04 -3.44
C PRO A 189 -11.34 12.66 -4.94
N GLU A 190 -10.56 13.39 -5.72
CA GLU A 190 -10.24 13.12 -7.11
C GLU A 190 -8.72 13.05 -7.30
N VAL A 191 -8.26 12.33 -8.34
CA VAL A 191 -6.84 12.27 -8.72
C VAL A 191 -6.50 13.51 -9.54
N GLY A 192 -5.55 14.29 -9.05
CA GLY A 192 -5.08 15.52 -9.70
C GLY A 192 -3.58 15.48 -10.03
N VAL A 193 -3.14 16.51 -10.77
CA VAL A 193 -1.72 16.77 -11.04
C VAL A 193 -1.36 18.11 -10.39
N GLY A 194 -0.43 18.07 -9.43
CA GLY A 194 0.13 19.22 -8.75
C GLY A 194 1.29 19.86 -9.51
N LYS A 195 2.12 20.62 -8.77
CA LYS A 195 3.28 21.33 -9.34
C LYS A 195 4.28 20.33 -9.91
N CYS A 196 4.75 20.60 -11.13
CA CYS A 196 5.83 19.82 -11.74
C CYS A 196 7.10 19.88 -10.89
N LYS A 197 7.59 18.70 -10.52
CA LYS A 197 8.91 18.46 -9.94
C LYS A 197 9.83 18.04 -11.06
N ASP A 198 10.93 18.76 -11.23
CA ASP A 198 11.91 18.42 -12.25
C ASP A 198 12.81 17.26 -11.79
N ASP A 199 13.14 17.22 -10.50
CA ASP A 199 13.99 16.18 -9.91
C ASP A 199 13.68 15.87 -8.43
N ALA A 200 14.05 14.67 -7.98
CA ALA A 200 13.91 14.16 -6.61
C ALA A 200 14.82 12.93 -6.37
N PRO A 201 15.21 12.65 -5.11
CA PRO A 201 15.98 11.47 -4.74
C PRO A 201 15.11 10.21 -4.69
N VAL A 202 14.81 9.65 -5.86
CA VAL A 202 13.91 8.51 -6.05
C VAL A 202 14.34 7.31 -5.24
N VAL A 203 15.61 6.91 -5.31
CA VAL A 203 16.12 5.71 -4.62
C VAL A 203 16.11 5.93 -3.12
N ALA A 204 16.55 7.11 -2.64
CA ALA A 204 16.57 7.41 -1.21
C ALA A 204 15.15 7.46 -0.60
N ILE A 205 14.20 8.10 -1.30
CA ILE A 205 12.79 8.14 -0.87
C ILE A 205 12.23 6.73 -0.82
N TRP A 206 12.39 5.93 -1.87
CA TRP A 206 11.92 4.54 -1.90
C TRP A 206 12.48 3.72 -0.74
N LEU A 207 13.80 3.78 -0.51
CA LEU A 207 14.46 3.06 0.57
C LEU A 207 13.92 3.50 1.94
N SER A 208 13.63 4.80 2.13
CA SER A 208 12.99 5.29 3.35
C SER A 208 11.60 4.70 3.58
N ARG A 209 10.81 4.47 2.51
CA ARG A 209 9.50 3.82 2.59
C ARG A 209 9.63 2.34 2.93
N VAL A 210 10.62 1.64 2.37
CA VAL A 210 10.92 0.25 2.78
C VAL A 210 11.34 0.19 4.25
N ASN A 211 12.19 1.10 4.71
CA ASN A 211 12.60 1.15 6.11
C ASN A 211 11.42 1.42 7.07
N ALA A 212 10.44 2.22 6.64
CA ALA A 212 9.21 2.41 7.41
C ALA A 212 8.37 1.12 7.51
N ILE A 213 8.31 0.32 6.44
CA ILE A 213 7.67 -1.01 6.44
C ILE A 213 8.42 -1.95 7.39
N VAL A 214 9.75 -2.00 7.29
CA VAL A 214 10.62 -2.80 8.17
C VAL A 214 10.38 -2.48 9.64
N GLU A 215 10.30 -1.20 9.99
CA GLU A 215 10.05 -0.78 11.37
C GLU A 215 8.67 -1.22 11.86
N ASP A 216 7.64 -1.11 11.03
CA ASP A 216 6.31 -1.60 11.40
C ASP A 216 6.30 -3.13 11.56
N LEU A 217 6.98 -3.87 10.69
CA LEU A 217 7.09 -5.34 10.80
C LEU A 217 7.80 -5.81 12.08
N ARG A 218 8.59 -4.94 12.74
CA ARG A 218 9.17 -5.25 14.06
C ARG A 218 8.15 -5.14 15.19
N GLN A 219 7.14 -4.29 15.02
CA GLN A 219 6.11 -4.00 16.03
C GLN A 219 4.85 -4.85 15.83
N LEU A 220 4.58 -5.31 14.60
CA LEU A 220 3.43 -6.13 14.27
C LEU A 220 3.54 -7.56 14.82
N PRO A 221 2.41 -8.18 15.24
CA PRO A 221 2.44 -9.49 15.87
C PRO A 221 2.80 -10.59 14.85
N ARG A 222 3.96 -11.25 15.06
CA ARG A 222 4.46 -12.33 14.18
C ARG A 222 3.83 -13.70 14.39
N LYS A 223 3.42 -14.00 15.63
CA LYS A 223 2.82 -15.28 15.99
C LYS A 223 1.32 -15.06 16.21
N ASN A 224 0.60 -14.91 15.12
CA ASN A 224 -0.85 -14.88 15.14
C ASN A 224 -1.37 -16.01 14.25
N SER A 225 -2.28 -16.84 14.77
CA SER A 225 -2.97 -17.88 14.01
C SER A 225 -4.07 -17.32 13.11
N ALA A 226 -4.44 -16.04 13.28
CA ALA A 226 -5.42 -15.37 12.46
C ALA A 226 -4.98 -15.33 10.99
N THR A 227 -5.89 -15.73 10.12
CA THR A 227 -5.69 -15.67 8.67
C THR A 227 -6.23 -14.34 8.15
N ALA A 228 -5.54 -13.77 7.15
CA ALA A 228 -6.03 -12.63 6.41
C ALA A 228 -6.04 -13.00 4.94
N GLN A 229 -7.22 -13.01 4.32
CA GLN A 229 -7.41 -13.34 2.92
C GLN A 229 -8.09 -12.18 2.22
N VAL A 230 -7.56 -11.77 1.08
CA VAL A 230 -8.13 -10.68 0.28
C VAL A 230 -8.31 -11.16 -1.16
N PHE A 231 -9.55 -11.13 -1.63
CA PHE A 231 -9.94 -11.60 -2.95
C PHE A 231 -10.09 -10.43 -3.92
N LEU A 232 -9.53 -10.59 -5.12
CA LEU A 232 -9.79 -9.69 -6.23
C LEU A 232 -11.13 -10.06 -6.86
N ALA A 233 -12.22 -9.52 -6.34
CA ALA A 233 -13.59 -9.93 -6.66
C ALA A 233 -14.59 -8.81 -6.42
N ASP A 234 -15.74 -8.92 -7.09
CA ASP A 234 -16.90 -8.08 -6.81
C ASP A 234 -17.69 -8.64 -5.62
N ALA A 235 -18.24 -7.79 -4.76
CA ALA A 235 -19.03 -8.21 -3.59
C ALA A 235 -20.24 -9.09 -3.94
N ARG A 236 -20.76 -9.01 -5.17
CA ARG A 236 -21.84 -9.90 -5.65
C ARG A 236 -21.40 -11.36 -5.78
N GLN A 237 -20.09 -11.62 -5.78
CA GLN A 237 -19.49 -12.96 -5.87
C GLN A 237 -19.25 -13.59 -4.49
N ILE A 238 -19.65 -12.95 -3.38
CA ILE A 238 -19.51 -13.52 -2.03
C ILE A 238 -20.06 -14.96 -1.93
N PRO A 239 -21.24 -15.31 -2.51
CA PRO A 239 -21.75 -16.68 -2.44
C PRO A 239 -20.87 -17.74 -3.13
N GLU A 240 -19.94 -17.32 -4.00
CA GLU A 240 -18.97 -18.21 -4.67
C GLU A 240 -17.72 -18.46 -3.82
N ILE A 241 -17.49 -17.59 -2.82
CA ILE A 241 -16.26 -17.54 -2.01
C ILE A 241 -16.54 -18.03 -0.58
N LEU A 242 -17.73 -17.74 -0.04
CA LEU A 242 -18.10 -18.01 1.34
C LEU A 242 -19.41 -18.77 1.45
N GLU A 243 -19.42 -19.76 2.33
CA GLU A 243 -20.65 -20.44 2.73
C GLU A 243 -21.56 -19.47 3.52
N PRO A 244 -22.89 -19.61 3.42
CA PRO A 244 -23.83 -18.86 4.24
C PRO A 244 -23.52 -19.03 5.74
N GLU A 245 -23.71 -17.96 6.53
CA GLU A 245 -23.52 -17.95 7.99
C GLU A 245 -22.11 -18.38 8.46
N SER A 246 -21.10 -18.27 7.60
CA SER A 246 -19.72 -18.65 7.92
C SER A 246 -18.90 -17.57 8.64
N VAL A 247 -19.43 -16.36 8.79
CA VAL A 247 -18.72 -15.19 9.35
C VAL A 247 -19.45 -14.64 10.59
N ASP A 248 -18.68 -14.16 11.57
CA ASP A 248 -19.19 -13.65 12.85
C ASP A 248 -19.60 -12.17 12.79
N ALA A 249 -18.97 -11.39 11.91
CA ALA A 249 -19.27 -9.98 11.72
C ALA A 249 -18.98 -9.51 10.30
N VAL A 250 -19.77 -8.53 9.84
CA VAL A 250 -19.49 -7.78 8.61
C VAL A 250 -19.20 -6.33 8.98
N ILE A 251 -17.99 -5.87 8.66
CA ILE A 251 -17.56 -4.48 8.89
C ILE A 251 -17.14 -3.90 7.55
N THR A 252 -17.84 -2.86 7.10
CA THR A 252 -17.54 -2.16 5.84
C THR A 252 -17.74 -0.66 6.00
N SER A 253 -16.89 0.13 5.34
CA SER A 253 -17.18 1.54 5.10
C SER A 253 -18.26 1.68 4.03
N PRO A 254 -19.18 2.65 4.11
CA PRO A 254 -20.08 2.92 3.00
C PRO A 254 -19.29 3.62 1.89
N PRO A 255 -19.66 3.40 0.62
CA PRO A 255 -18.99 4.01 -0.53
C PRO A 255 -19.00 5.56 -0.54
N ASN A 256 -19.81 6.20 0.32
CA ASN A 256 -20.03 7.64 0.34
C ASN A 256 -19.30 8.39 1.49
N GLY A 257 -18.36 7.75 2.21
CA GLY A 257 -17.57 8.43 3.25
C GLY A 257 -18.36 8.93 4.47
N ARG A 258 -19.57 8.40 4.71
CA ARG A 258 -20.32 8.55 5.98
C ARG A 258 -20.09 7.32 6.88
N GLU A 259 -20.62 7.35 8.10
CA GLU A 259 -20.48 6.31 9.14
C GLU A 259 -20.54 4.86 8.58
N PRO A 260 -19.68 3.94 9.04
CA PRO A 260 -19.66 2.52 8.69
C PRO A 260 -21.05 1.89 8.60
N ALA A 261 -21.33 1.16 7.51
CA ALA A 261 -22.51 0.34 7.42
C ALA A 261 -22.23 -0.96 8.19
N LEU A 262 -22.94 -1.13 9.30
CA LEU A 262 -22.72 -2.20 10.27
C LEU A 262 -23.84 -3.24 10.14
N SER A 263 -23.49 -4.50 9.93
CA SER A 263 -24.45 -5.61 10.06
C SER A 263 -23.86 -6.75 10.87
N LEU A 264 -24.60 -7.15 11.91
CA LEU A 264 -24.34 -8.36 12.68
C LEU A 264 -25.02 -9.53 11.97
N SER A 265 -24.26 -10.58 11.64
CA SER A 265 -24.80 -11.88 11.25
C SER A 265 -25.23 -12.68 12.49
N LYS A 266 -26.05 -12.09 13.38
CA LYS A 266 -26.76 -12.90 14.39
C LYS A 266 -28.13 -13.27 13.85
N GLY A 267 -28.18 -14.39 13.13
CA GLY A 267 -29.39 -15.15 12.80
C GLY A 267 -30.52 -14.36 12.15
N LEU A 268 -30.52 -14.30 10.83
CA LEU A 268 -31.77 -14.25 10.08
C LEU A 268 -32.01 -15.67 9.59
N GLY A 269 -32.76 -16.44 10.39
CA GLY A 269 -33.26 -17.76 9.99
C GLY A 269 -34.33 -17.68 8.90
#